data_AF-A0A2P2L256-F1
#
_entry.id   AF-A0A2P2L256-F1
#
_cell.length_a   1.000
_cell.length_b   1.000
_cell.length_c   1.000
_cell.angle_alpha   90.00
_cell.angle_beta   90.00
_cell.angle_gamma   90.00
#
_symmetry.space_group_name_H-M   'P 1'
#
loop_
_entity.id
_entity.type
_entity.pdbx_description
1 polymer ?
#
loop_
_entity_poly.entity_id
_entity_poly.type
_entity_poly.pdbx_seq_one_letter_code
_entity_poly.pdbx_strand_id
1 'polypeptide(L)'
;MAIARKLAEACCEYGDDSHVTNAHVARSTLQFGSSHNLMENERETFLGVLGNQVSEPLRALITGAPLEDARHLTHRYEKLRQEIEAQAAEVLKLKSKTRDSDITAENCVRLRDAEARLADLRSTMMALGKEAAEAMSAVENQQQQITVQRLFTMVWIILYFGSSECLLSASIACYSAM
;
A
#
# COMPACT_ATOMS: atom_id res chain seq x y z
N MET A 1 -17.00 -2.70 21.32
CA MET A 1 -16.19 -2.99 22.53
C MET A 1 -16.40 -2.03 23.71
N ALA A 2 -17.10 -0.90 23.58
CA ALA A 2 -17.31 0.01 24.72
C ALA A 2 -18.08 -0.62 25.89
N ILE A 3 -19.01 -1.53 25.62
CA ILE A 3 -19.81 -2.22 26.64
C ILE A 3 -18.96 -3.19 27.47
N ALA A 4 -18.07 -3.97 26.82
CA ALA A 4 -17.19 -4.91 27.51
C ALA A 4 -16.18 -4.19 28.42
N ARG A 5 -15.63 -3.06 27.97
CA ARG A 5 -14.75 -2.22 28.79
C ARG A 5 -15.45 -1.68 30.03
N LYS A 6 -16.66 -1.11 29.86
CA LYS A 6 -17.48 -0.63 30.99
C LYS A 6 -17.82 -1.75 31.99
N LEU A 7 -18.06 -2.97 31.49
CA LEU A 7 -18.30 -4.13 32.35
C LEU A 7 -17.03 -4.48 33.15
N ALA A 8 -15.86 -4.51 32.50
CA ALA A 8 -14.60 -4.78 33.19
C ALA A 8 -14.27 -3.74 34.26
N GLU A 9 -14.49 -2.45 33.96
CA GLU A 9 -14.38 -1.34 34.91
C GLU A 9 -15.29 -1.56 36.12
N ALA A 10 -16.58 -1.84 35.90
CA ALA A 10 -17.53 -2.13 36.98
C ALA A 10 -17.16 -3.37 37.79
N CYS A 11 -16.58 -4.40 37.17
CA CYS A 11 -16.08 -5.58 37.86
C CYS A 11 -14.86 -5.30 38.74
N CYS A 12 -13.95 -4.41 38.31
CA CYS A 12 -12.85 -3.92 39.15
C CYS A 12 -13.39 -3.13 40.35
N GLU A 13 -14.29 -2.17 40.11
CA GLU A 13 -14.89 -1.35 41.17
C GLU A 13 -15.62 -2.19 42.21
N TYR A 14 -16.42 -3.17 41.79
CA TYR A 14 -17.11 -4.09 42.70
C TYR A 14 -16.12 -4.94 43.50
N GLY A 15 -15.03 -5.38 42.88
CA GLY A 15 -14.04 -6.24 43.53
C GLY A 15 -13.16 -5.53 44.57
N ASP A 16 -12.92 -4.23 44.39
CA ASP A 16 -12.12 -3.39 45.29
C ASP A 16 -12.94 -2.77 46.44
N ASP A 17 -14.28 -2.91 46.43
CA ASP A 17 -15.16 -2.37 47.45
C ASP A 17 -14.99 -3.12 48.80
N SER A 18 -14.53 -2.39 49.82
CA SER A 18 -14.27 -2.90 51.17
C SER A 18 -15.52 -3.40 51.92
N HIS A 19 -16.73 -3.13 51.42
CA HIS A 19 -17.99 -3.53 52.04
C HIS A 19 -18.61 -4.82 51.45
N VAL A 20 -17.93 -5.52 50.54
CA VAL A 20 -18.51 -6.69 49.86
C VAL A 20 -18.64 -7.89 50.81
N THR A 21 -19.86 -8.40 50.92
CA THR A 21 -20.22 -9.49 51.84
C THR A 21 -19.76 -10.87 51.35
N ASN A 22 -19.55 -11.02 50.04
CA ASN A 22 -19.10 -12.28 49.42
C ASN A 22 -17.71 -12.13 48.80
N ALA A 23 -16.69 -12.43 49.60
CA ALA A 23 -15.27 -12.30 49.22
C ALA A 23 -14.89 -13.15 48.00
N HIS A 24 -15.55 -14.29 47.77
CA HIS A 24 -15.27 -15.12 46.60
C HIS A 24 -15.73 -14.44 45.30
N VAL A 25 -16.94 -13.87 45.30
CA VAL A 25 -17.46 -13.15 44.13
C VAL A 25 -16.68 -11.85 43.89
N ALA A 26 -16.32 -11.11 44.94
CA ALA A 26 -15.46 -9.93 44.84
C ALA A 26 -14.10 -10.25 44.17
N ARG A 27 -13.44 -11.33 44.60
CA ARG A 27 -12.18 -11.77 44.01
C ARG A 27 -12.33 -12.17 42.54
N SER A 28 -13.33 -12.98 42.21
CA SER A 28 -13.54 -13.44 40.83
C SER A 28 -13.89 -12.29 39.87
N THR A 29 -14.67 -11.32 40.31
CA THR A 29 -15.02 -10.12 39.51
C THR A 29 -13.82 -9.19 39.34
N LEU A 30 -13.04 -8.93 40.39
CA LEU A 30 -11.78 -8.17 40.29
C LEU A 30 -10.81 -8.82 39.30
N GLN A 31 -10.66 -10.14 39.38
CA GLN A 31 -9.79 -10.91 38.50
C GLN A 31 -10.26 -10.86 37.05
N PHE A 32 -11.56 -10.96 36.81
CA PHE A 32 -12.13 -10.80 35.47
C PHE A 32 -11.85 -9.40 34.91
N GLY A 33 -12.14 -8.34 35.67
CA GLY A 33 -11.93 -6.97 35.23
C GLY A 33 -10.45 -6.67 34.95
N SER A 34 -9.56 -7.09 35.84
CA SER A 34 -8.11 -6.93 35.69
C SER A 34 -7.57 -7.69 34.48
N SER A 35 -7.99 -8.96 34.31
CA SER A 35 -7.64 -9.79 33.16
C SER A 35 -8.07 -9.14 31.85
N HIS A 36 -9.33 -8.68 31.77
CA HIS A 36 -9.87 -8.02 30.60
C HIS A 36 -9.09 -6.74 30.25
N ASN A 37 -8.76 -5.91 31.24
CA ASN A 37 -7.98 -4.68 31.04
C ASN A 37 -6.58 -4.99 30.50
N LEU A 38 -5.91 -6.01 31.04
CA LEU A 38 -4.61 -6.46 30.52
C LEU A 38 -4.72 -6.95 29.08
N MET A 39 -5.73 -7.76 28.76
CA MET A 39 -5.96 -8.25 27.40
C MET A 39 -6.22 -7.10 26.41
N GLU A 40 -7.03 -6.10 26.77
CA GLU A 40 -7.26 -4.96 25.89
C GLU A 40 -6.00 -4.10 25.69
N ASN A 41 -5.15 -3.96 26.71
CA ASN A 41 -3.86 -3.26 26.59
C ASN A 41 -2.89 -4.01 25.66
N GLU A 42 -2.78 -5.33 25.79
CA GLU A 42 -1.98 -6.17 24.89
C GLU A 42 -2.54 -6.10 23.46
N ARG A 43 -3.86 -6.12 23.30
CA ARG A 43 -4.53 -5.97 22.00
C ARG A 43 -4.21 -4.62 21.35
N GLU A 44 -4.27 -3.53 22.11
CA GLU A 44 -3.91 -2.19 21.62
C GLU A 44 -2.43 -2.13 21.21
N THR A 45 -1.55 -2.70 22.03
CA THR A 45 -0.11 -2.79 21.73
C THR A 45 0.16 -3.59 20.47
N PHE A 46 -0.46 -4.77 20.32
CA PHE A 46 -0.40 -5.60 19.13
C PHE A 46 -0.84 -4.83 17.88
N LEU A 47 -1.99 -4.16 17.94
CA LEU A 47 -2.51 -3.36 16.82
C LEU A 47 -1.58 -2.19 16.47
N GLY A 48 -0.99 -1.52 17.46
CA GLY A 48 0.00 -0.47 17.25
C GLY A 48 1.24 -0.98 16.54
N VAL A 49 1.82 -2.09 17.02
CA VAL A 49 3.01 -2.70 16.41
C VAL A 49 2.71 -3.19 14.99
N LEU A 50 1.57 -3.87 14.77
CA LEU A 50 1.16 -4.33 13.46
C LEU A 50 0.89 -3.15 12.50
N GLY A 51 0.29 -2.07 12.99
CA GLY A 51 0.08 -0.83 12.27
C GLY A 51 1.41 -0.27 11.74
N ASN A 52 2.35 -0.01 12.66
CA ASN A 52 3.62 0.64 12.37
C ASN A 52 4.57 -0.24 11.54
N GLN A 53 4.62 -1.54 11.84
CA GLN A 53 5.61 -2.44 11.23
C GLN A 53 5.15 -3.09 9.93
N VAL A 54 3.84 -3.14 9.67
CA VAL A 54 3.26 -3.84 8.51
C VAL A 54 2.35 -2.91 7.71
N SER A 55 1.30 -2.39 8.33
CA SER A 55 0.23 -1.70 7.61
C SER A 55 0.69 -0.37 6.99
N GLU A 56 1.41 0.44 7.75
CA GLU A 56 1.93 1.74 7.28
C GLU A 56 2.96 1.59 6.16
N PRO A 57 3.99 0.73 6.26
CA PRO A 57 4.92 0.50 5.16
C PRO A 57 4.25 0.01 3.87
N LEU A 58 3.27 -0.90 3.98
CA LEU A 58 2.53 -1.38 2.82
C LEU A 58 1.67 -0.29 2.19
N ARG A 59 1.06 0.59 3.00
CA ARG A 59 0.31 1.75 2.49
C ARG A 59 1.23 2.73 1.75
N ALA A 60 2.41 3.00 2.31
CA ALA A 60 3.39 3.91 1.72
C ALA A 60 3.88 3.43 0.35
N LEU A 61 3.93 2.11 0.09
CA LEU A 61 4.25 1.55 -1.23
C LEU A 61 3.20 1.85 -2.30
N ILE A 62 1.92 1.95 -1.91
CA ILE A 62 0.79 2.15 -2.82
C ILE A 62 0.61 3.64 -3.15
N THR A 63 0.98 4.52 -2.21
CA THR A 63 0.86 5.98 -2.37
C THR A 63 2.22 6.68 -2.51
N GLY A 64 3.29 5.92 -2.74
CA GLY A 64 4.66 6.42 -2.74
C GLY A 64 5.00 7.21 -4.00
N ALA A 65 5.82 8.25 -3.85
CA ALA A 65 6.31 9.08 -4.96
C ALA A 65 6.91 8.26 -6.12
N PRO A 66 7.72 7.19 -5.90
CA PRO A 66 8.29 6.42 -7.02
C PRO A 66 7.23 5.79 -7.94
N LEU A 67 6.11 5.32 -7.38
CA LEU A 67 5.01 4.74 -8.17
C LEU A 67 4.30 5.83 -8.97
N GLU A 68 4.10 7.01 -8.38
CA GLU A 68 3.46 8.13 -9.06
C GLU A 68 4.34 8.70 -10.18
N ASP A 69 5.64 8.80 -9.95
CA ASP A 69 6.61 9.20 -10.98
C ASP A 69 6.62 8.21 -12.17
N ALA A 70 6.60 6.90 -11.90
CA ALA A 70 6.52 5.87 -12.94
C ALA A 70 5.20 5.94 -13.74
N ARG A 71 4.08 6.25 -13.07
CA ARG A 71 2.79 6.53 -13.75
C ARG A 71 2.86 7.77 -14.62
N HIS A 72 3.51 8.83 -14.15
CA HIS A 72 3.72 10.04 -14.95
C HIS A 72 4.54 9.78 -16.21
N LEU A 73 5.59 8.96 -16.13
CA LEU A 73 6.36 8.53 -17.31
C LEU A 73 5.47 7.76 -18.31
N THR A 74 4.65 6.83 -17.80
CA THR A 74 3.71 6.06 -18.63
C THR A 74 2.70 6.96 -19.33
N HIS A 75 2.16 7.97 -18.62
CA HIS A 75 1.23 8.93 -19.21
C HIS A 75 1.89 9.81 -20.29
N ARG A 76 3.14 10.26 -20.06
CA ARG A 76 3.89 11.02 -21.07
C ARG A 76 4.18 10.17 -22.31
N TYR A 77 4.55 8.90 -22.12
CA TYR A 77 4.74 7.95 -23.21
C TYR A 77 3.47 7.81 -24.06
N GLU A 78 2.32 7.65 -23.41
CA GLU A 78 1.03 7.51 -24.09
C GLU A 78 0.66 8.77 -24.88
N LYS A 79 0.87 9.96 -24.30
CA LYS A 79 0.66 11.22 -25.02
C LYS A 79 1.56 11.33 -26.25
N LEU A 80 2.84 10.99 -26.11
CA LEU A 80 3.81 11.03 -27.21
C LEU A 80 3.47 10.01 -28.32
N ARG A 81 2.93 8.85 -27.95
CA ARG A 81 2.42 7.86 -28.90
C ARG A 81 1.29 8.45 -29.76
N GLN A 82 0.35 9.17 -29.15
CA GLN A 82 -0.73 9.85 -29.88
C GLN A 82 -0.19 10.95 -30.81
N GLU A 83 0.83 11.70 -30.39
CA GLU A 83 1.50 12.70 -31.24
C GLU A 83 2.19 12.06 -32.46
N ILE A 84 2.81 10.88 -32.28
CA ILE A 84 3.38 10.09 -33.39
C ILE A 84 2.29 9.63 -34.37
N GLU A 85 1.14 9.18 -33.87
CA GLU A 85 0.02 8.77 -34.71
C GLU A 85 -0.52 9.93 -35.55
N ALA A 86 -0.70 11.10 -34.94
CA ALA A 86 -1.10 12.31 -35.65
C ALA A 86 -0.07 12.72 -36.72
N GLN A 87 1.22 12.72 -36.38
CA GLN A 87 2.28 13.05 -37.32
C GLN A 87 2.38 12.03 -38.46
N ALA A 88 2.19 10.74 -38.18
CA ALA A 88 2.17 9.68 -39.20
C ALA A 88 0.99 9.86 -40.18
N ALA A 89 -0.18 10.25 -39.68
CA ALA A 89 -1.34 10.55 -40.53
C ALA A 89 -1.09 11.74 -41.48
N GLU A 90 -0.45 12.81 -40.99
CA GLU A 90 -0.07 13.94 -41.84
C GLU A 90 0.99 13.55 -42.88
N VAL A 91 1.99 12.74 -42.52
CA VAL A 91 2.97 12.20 -43.49
C VAL A 91 2.27 11.40 -44.58
N LEU A 92 1.32 10.52 -44.23
CA LEU A 92 0.56 9.73 -45.22
C LEU A 92 -0.27 10.62 -46.17
N LYS A 93 -0.91 11.65 -45.62
CA LYS A 93 -1.70 12.63 -46.38
C LYS A 93 -0.85 13.49 -47.31
N LEU A 94 0.37 13.85 -46.91
CA LEU A 94 1.32 14.56 -47.79
C LEU A 94 1.86 13.62 -48.87
N LYS A 95 2.14 12.36 -48.56
CA LYS A 95 2.57 11.35 -49.55
C LYS A 95 1.54 11.13 -50.65
N SER A 96 0.26 11.05 -50.32
CA SER A 96 -0.79 10.89 -51.33
C SER A 96 -0.89 12.11 -52.25
N LYS A 97 -0.87 13.33 -51.69
CA LYS A 97 -0.91 14.57 -52.47
C LYS A 97 0.27 14.72 -53.44
N THR A 98 1.48 14.34 -53.03
CA THR A 98 2.68 14.38 -53.88
C THR A 98 2.62 13.36 -55.02
N ARG A 99 1.83 12.29 -54.89
CA ARG A 99 1.65 11.27 -55.94
C ARG A 99 0.59 11.65 -56.99
N ASP A 100 -0.41 12.42 -56.59
CA ASP A 100 -1.61 12.69 -57.40
C ASP A 100 -1.58 14.06 -58.14
N SER A 101 -0.56 14.91 -57.90
CA SER A 101 -0.43 16.26 -58.51
C SER A 101 0.97 16.50 -59.11
N ASP A 102 1.07 17.41 -60.10
CA ASP A 102 2.36 17.88 -60.63
C ASP A 102 3.28 18.28 -59.47
N ILE A 103 4.41 17.58 -59.36
CA ILE A 103 5.36 17.60 -58.23
C ILE A 103 5.81 19.04 -57.98
N THR A 104 5.13 19.74 -57.08
CA THR A 104 5.52 21.07 -56.66
C THR A 104 6.66 20.93 -55.66
N ALA A 105 7.82 21.55 -55.91
CA ALA A 105 9.01 21.46 -55.07
C ALA A 105 8.72 21.73 -53.58
N GLU A 106 7.76 22.61 -53.29
CA GLU A 106 7.26 22.92 -51.94
C GLU A 106 6.65 21.71 -51.21
N ASN A 107 5.86 20.88 -51.89
CA ASN A 107 5.24 19.68 -51.29
C ASN A 107 6.28 18.62 -50.94
N CYS A 108 7.33 18.48 -51.75
CA CYS A 108 8.46 17.60 -51.46
C CYS A 108 9.24 18.04 -50.22
N VAL A 109 9.47 19.34 -50.04
CA VAL A 109 10.14 19.89 -48.85
C VAL A 109 9.28 19.63 -47.61
N ARG A 110 7.98 19.97 -47.65
CA ARG A 110 7.04 19.75 -46.54
C ARG A 110 6.94 18.29 -46.12
N LEU A 111 6.95 17.37 -47.09
CA LEU A 111 6.95 15.94 -46.81
C LEU A 111 8.22 15.52 -46.08
N ARG A 112 9.40 15.96 -46.54
CA ARG A 112 10.68 15.64 -45.88
C ARG A 112 10.75 16.18 -44.45
N ASP A 113 10.29 17.40 -44.23
CA ASP A 113 10.25 18.00 -42.90
C ASP A 113 9.31 17.22 -41.97
N ALA A 114 8.16 16.77 -42.49
CA ALA A 114 7.21 15.96 -41.72
C ALA A 114 7.77 14.56 -41.39
N GLU A 115 8.52 13.95 -42.32
CA GLU A 115 9.21 12.67 -42.09
C GLU A 115 10.35 12.78 -41.08
N ALA A 116 11.13 13.87 -41.12
CA ALA A 116 12.18 14.15 -40.15
C ALA A 116 11.59 14.30 -38.75
N ARG A 117 10.53 15.11 -38.59
CA ARG A 117 9.80 15.26 -37.32
C ARG A 117 9.25 13.93 -36.80
N LEU A 118 8.73 13.08 -37.69
CA LEU A 118 8.24 11.75 -37.32
C LEU A 118 9.38 10.85 -36.81
N ALA A 119 10.56 10.92 -37.43
CA ALA A 119 11.73 10.18 -36.97
C ALA A 119 12.21 10.64 -35.59
N ASP A 120 12.26 11.96 -35.36
CA ASP A 120 12.62 12.56 -34.07
C ASP A 120 11.64 12.12 -32.97
N LEU A 121 10.32 12.26 -33.23
CA LEU A 121 9.30 11.84 -32.27
C LEU A 121 9.43 10.34 -31.92
N ARG A 122 9.64 9.46 -32.92
CA ARG A 122 9.86 8.03 -32.68
C ARG A 122 11.09 7.76 -31.81
N SER A 123 12.19 8.48 -32.05
CA SER A 123 13.40 8.36 -31.22
C SER A 123 13.12 8.74 -29.77
N THR A 124 12.45 9.88 -29.55
CA THR A 124 12.07 10.32 -28.20
C THR A 124 11.13 9.34 -27.51
N MET A 125 10.18 8.73 -28.25
CA MET A 125 9.27 7.72 -27.70
C MET A 125 9.99 6.45 -27.28
N MET A 126 10.98 5.99 -28.05
CA MET A 126 11.76 4.81 -27.67
C MET A 126 12.55 5.05 -26.37
N ALA A 127 13.18 6.22 -26.24
CA ALA A 127 13.91 6.58 -25.02
C ALA A 127 12.96 6.66 -23.81
N LEU A 128 11.86 7.39 -23.94
CA LEU A 128 10.87 7.54 -22.87
C LEU A 128 10.19 6.21 -22.50
N GLY A 129 9.93 5.35 -23.48
CA GLY A 129 9.37 4.02 -23.25
C GLY A 129 10.30 3.13 -22.44
N LYS A 130 11.61 3.22 -22.68
CA LYS A 130 12.62 2.54 -21.88
C LYS A 130 12.63 3.06 -20.44
N GLU A 131 12.63 4.38 -20.24
CA GLU A 131 12.59 5.00 -18.91
C GLU A 131 11.33 4.59 -18.13
N ALA A 132 10.16 4.61 -18.77
CA ALA A 132 8.90 4.20 -18.16
C ALA A 132 8.92 2.72 -17.74
N ALA A 133 9.45 1.83 -18.60
CA ALA A 133 9.57 0.41 -18.30
C ALA A 133 10.55 0.12 -17.15
N GLU A 134 11.71 0.78 -17.14
CA GLU A 134 12.70 0.66 -16.07
C GLU A 134 12.14 1.16 -14.73
N ALA A 135 11.46 2.31 -14.73
CA ALA A 135 10.83 2.86 -13.53
C ALA A 135 9.73 1.94 -12.97
N MET A 136 8.82 1.44 -13.83
CA MET A 136 7.76 0.52 -13.40
C MET A 136 8.32 -0.79 -12.85
N SER A 137 9.35 -1.36 -13.50
CA SER A 137 10.00 -2.58 -13.02
C SER A 137 10.74 -2.38 -11.70
N ALA A 138 11.42 -1.24 -11.53
CA ALA A 138 12.07 -0.90 -10.26
C ALA A 138 11.05 -0.78 -9.11
N VAL A 139 9.92 -0.13 -9.35
CA VAL A 139 8.82 -0.02 -8.37
C VAL A 139 8.24 -1.38 -8.04
N GLU A 140 7.99 -2.24 -9.03
CA GLU A 140 7.47 -3.59 -8.81
C GLU A 140 8.43 -4.42 -7.94
N ASN A 141 9.72 -4.42 -8.27
CA ASN A 141 10.74 -5.14 -7.49
C ASN A 141 10.78 -4.67 -6.03
N GLN A 142 10.76 -3.34 -5.83
CA GLN A 142 10.72 -2.75 -4.49
C GLN A 142 9.45 -3.16 -3.72
N GLN A 143 8.29 -3.10 -4.38
CA GLN A 143 7.01 -3.49 -3.78
C GLN A 143 7.00 -4.96 -3.39
N GLN A 144 7.46 -5.86 -4.27
CA GLN A 144 7.54 -7.29 -3.99
C GLN A 144 8.45 -7.59 -2.81
N GLN A 145 9.67 -7.03 -2.80
CA GLN A 145 10.65 -7.24 -1.74
C GLN A 145 10.10 -6.80 -0.37
N ILE A 146 9.56 -5.58 -0.30
CA ILE A 146 9.01 -5.06 0.95
C ILE A 146 7.77 -5.86 1.35
N THR A 147 6.87 -6.20 0.41
CA THR A 147 5.66 -6.97 0.74
C THR A 147 6.00 -8.30 1.40
N VAL A 148 6.94 -9.05 0.84
CA VAL A 148 7.40 -10.32 1.43
C VAL A 148 7.97 -10.10 2.83
N GLN A 149 8.86 -9.11 2.99
CA GLN A 149 9.42 -8.78 4.30
C GLN A 149 8.33 -8.47 5.34
N ARG A 150 7.33 -7.68 4.96
CA ARG A 150 6.23 -7.28 5.86
C ARG A 150 5.30 -8.44 6.20
N LEU A 151 5.09 -9.37 5.27
CA LEU A 151 4.35 -10.61 5.56
C LEU A 151 5.08 -11.49 6.58
N PHE A 152 6.40 -11.64 6.47
CA PHE A 152 7.19 -12.34 7.50
C PHE A 152 7.09 -11.63 8.87
N THR A 153 7.20 -10.30 8.88
CA THR A 153 7.04 -9.51 10.11
C THR A 153 5.65 -9.69 10.71
N MET A 154 4.59 -9.70 9.91
CA MET A 154 3.22 -9.94 10.38
C MET A 154 3.09 -11.30 11.07
N VAL A 155 3.57 -12.37 10.42
CA VAL A 155 3.52 -13.72 11.01
C VAL A 155 4.31 -13.77 12.31
N TRP A 156 5.50 -13.15 12.35
CA TRP A 156 6.31 -13.09 13.56
C TRP A 156 5.61 -12.36 14.70
N ILE A 157 4.99 -11.20 14.43
CA ILE A 157 4.21 -10.44 15.42
C ILE A 157 3.05 -11.30 15.95
N ILE A 158 2.28 -11.94 15.06
CA ILE A 158 1.14 -12.79 15.46
C ILE A 158 1.60 -13.94 16.36
N LEU A 159 2.71 -14.61 16.03
CA LEU A 159 3.25 -15.70 16.86
C LEU A 159 3.76 -15.20 18.22
N TYR A 160 4.45 -14.06 18.25
CA TYR A 160 4.97 -13.47 19.48
C TYR A 160 3.86 -13.06 20.45
N PHE A 161 2.86 -12.32 19.95
CA PHE A 161 1.72 -11.89 20.77
C PHE A 161 0.81 -13.06 21.13
N GLY A 162 0.55 -13.99 20.20
CA GLY A 162 -0.27 -15.18 20.48
C GLY A 162 0.35 -16.09 21.55
N SER A 163 1.68 -16.18 21.62
CA SER A 163 2.36 -16.91 22.69
C SER A 163 2.26 -16.19 24.04
N SER A 164 2.32 -14.86 24.02
CA SER A 164 2.20 -14.02 25.23
C SER A 164 0.78 -14.02 25.79
N GLU A 165 -0.24 -13.93 24.93
CA GLU A 165 -1.66 -14.06 25.32
C GLU A 165 -2.00 -15.46 25.85
N CYS A 166 -1.42 -16.53 25.28
CA CYS A 166 -1.55 -17.89 25.81
C CYS A 166 -0.93 -18.03 27.22
N LEU A 167 0.22 -17.42 27.47
CA LEU A 167 0.88 -17.44 28.79
C LEU A 167 0.14 -16.58 29.82
N LEU A 168 -0.43 -15.45 29.40
CA LEU A 168 -1.21 -14.57 30.27
C LEU A 168 -2.55 -15.22 30.66
N SER A 169 -3.27 -15.80 29.70
CA SER A 169 -4.51 -16.53 29.95
C SER A 169 -4.29 -17.78 30.82
N ALA A 170 -3.19 -18.51 30.62
CA ALA A 170 -2.81 -19.63 31.48
C ALA A 170 -2.43 -19.20 32.91
N SER A 171 -1.69 -18.08 33.06
CA SER A 171 -1.34 -17.55 34.39
C SER A 171 -2.58 -17.07 35.16
N ILE A 172 -3.50 -16.39 34.48
CA ILE A 172 -4.75 -15.94 35.08
C ILE A 172 -5.61 -17.13 35.48
N ALA A 173 -5.75 -18.15 34.63
CA ALA A 173 -6.49 -19.37 34.96
C ALA A 173 -5.88 -20.18 36.13
N CYS A 174 -4.55 -20.26 36.22
CA CYS A 174 -3.86 -20.92 37.34
C CYS A 174 -4.03 -20.17 38.67
N TYR A 175 -4.02 -18.83 38.67
CA TYR A 175 -4.29 -18.04 39.86
C TYR A 175 -5.75 -18.13 40.34
N SER A 176 -6.70 -18.46 39.45
CA SER A 176 -8.13 -18.67 39.82
C SER A 176 -8.39 -20.00 40.54
N ALA A 177 -7.48 -20.97 40.43
CA ALA A 177 -7.65 -22.34 40.91
C ALA A 177 -6.97 -22.62 42.27
N MET A 178 -6.32 -21.62 42.87
CA MET A 178 -5.71 -21.65 44.21
C MET A 178 -6.49 -20.76 45.17
#